data_AF-A0A183EZY5-F1
#
_entry.id   AF-A0A183EZY5-F1
#
_cell.length_a   1.000
_cell.length_b   1.000
_cell.length_c   1.000
_cell.angle_alpha   90.00
_cell.angle_beta   90.00
_cell.angle_gamma   90.00
#
_symmetry.space_group_name_H-M   'P 1'
#
loop_
_entity.id
_entity.type
_entity.pdbx_description
1 polymer ?
#
loop_
_entity_poly.entity_id
_entity_poly.type
_entity_poly.pdbx_seq_one_letter_code
_entity_poly.pdbx_strand_id
1 'polypeptide(L)'
;LEHNELDAATKARYEKQIEILESVCAEYEKEEASSAHEAKQRFDRISTLMMQLHSYGYPPEELVGETPPGWITDPQTGYPRVDDITKAAEACSLM
;
A
#
# COMPACT_ATOMS: atom_id res chain seq x y z
N LEU A 1 16.41 14.15 -13.00
CA LEU A 1 16.02 13.11 -12.03
C LEU A 1 17.30 12.72 -11.32
N GLU A 2 17.59 13.37 -10.19
CA GLU A 2 18.70 12.91 -9.35
C GLU A 2 18.28 11.57 -8.76
N HIS A 3 18.84 10.48 -9.27
CA HIS A 3 18.69 9.17 -8.64
C HIS A 3 19.53 9.19 -7.37
N ASN A 4 18.94 9.70 -6.29
CA ASN A 4 19.48 9.54 -4.96
C ASN A 4 19.54 8.03 -4.71
N GLU A 5 20.73 7.46 -4.61
CA GLU A 5 20.88 6.02 -4.37
C GLU A 5 20.17 5.69 -3.05
N LEU A 6 19.11 4.88 -3.13
CA LEU A 6 18.42 4.37 -1.95
C LEU A 6 19.43 3.68 -1.05
N ASP A 7 19.38 3.95 0.25
CA ASP A 7 20.20 3.22 1.20
C ASP A 7 19.85 1.72 1.16
N ALA A 8 20.81 0.88 1.50
CA ALA A 8 20.68 -0.56 1.38
C ALA A 8 19.48 -1.13 2.17
N ALA A 9 19.14 -0.54 3.32
CA ALA A 9 18.01 -1.01 4.12
C ALA A 9 16.67 -0.63 3.48
N THR A 10 16.55 0.59 2.95
CA THR A 10 15.34 1.02 2.25
C THR A 10 15.12 0.24 0.95
N LYS A 11 16.17 0.03 0.17
CA LYS A 11 16.11 -0.82 -1.02
C LYS A 11 15.64 -2.24 -0.68
N ALA A 12 16.22 -2.86 0.35
CA ALA A 12 15.83 -4.20 0.77
C ALA A 12 14.36 -4.28 1.21
N ARG A 13 13.83 -3.25 1.89
CA ARG A 13 12.39 -3.21 2.24
C ARG A 13 11.52 -3.14 1.00
N TYR A 14 11.85 -2.29 0.02
CA TYR A 14 11.08 -2.18 -1.23
C TYR A 14 11.12 -3.46 -2.06
N GLU A 15 12.27 -4.14 -2.13
CA GLU A 15 12.37 -5.46 -2.77
C GLU A 15 11.43 -6.47 -2.09
N LYS A 16 11.33 -6.47 -0.75
CA LYS A 16 10.37 -7.32 -0.02
C LYS A 16 8.92 -6.94 -0.24
N GLN A 17 8.61 -5.65 -0.38
CA GLN A 17 7.27 -5.22 -0.74
C GLN A 17 6.86 -5.75 -2.11
N ILE A 18 7.76 -5.73 -3.11
CA ILE A 18 7.50 -6.26 -4.45
C ILE A 18 7.22 -7.77 -4.42
N GLU A 19 8.07 -8.56 -3.75
CA GLU A 19 7.88 -10.02 -3.63
C GLU A 19 6.49 -10.38 -3.06
N ILE A 20 6.03 -9.62 -2.07
CA ILE A 20 4.71 -9.86 -1.44
C ILE A 20 3.59 -9.42 -2.37
N LEU A 21 3.73 -8.28 -3.05
CA LEU A 21 2.73 -7.81 -4.01
C LEU A 21 2.54 -8.79 -5.18
N GLU A 22 3.63 -9.35 -5.71
CA GLU A 22 3.57 -10.40 -6.72
C GLU A 22 2.78 -11.62 -6.22
N SER A 23 3.02 -12.03 -4.98
CA SER A 23 2.30 -13.14 -4.35
C SER A 23 0.80 -12.84 -4.16
N VAL A 24 0.46 -11.61 -3.80
CA VAL A 24 -0.94 -11.15 -3.69
C VAL A 24 -1.61 -11.18 -5.06
N CYS A 25 -0.99 -10.60 -6.09
CA CYS A 25 -1.51 -10.62 -7.45
C CYS A 25 -1.76 -12.06 -7.92
N ALA A 26 -0.79 -12.95 -7.69
CA ALA A 26 -0.93 -14.36 -8.01
C ALA A 26 -2.09 -15.06 -7.26
N GLU A 27 -2.39 -14.68 -6.01
CA GLU A 27 -3.57 -15.22 -5.30
C GLU A 27 -4.91 -14.71 -5.89
N TYR A 28 -4.95 -13.47 -6.38
CA TYR A 28 -6.13 -12.90 -7.06
C TYR A 28 -6.32 -13.42 -8.48
N GLU A 29 -5.24 -13.70 -9.20
CA GLU A 29 -5.26 -14.20 -10.59
C GLU A 29 -5.63 -15.69 -10.70
N LYS A 30 -5.63 -16.43 -9.59
CA LYS A 30 -6.11 -17.82 -9.57
C LYS A 30 -7.59 -17.88 -9.94
N GLU A 31 -7.98 -18.99 -10.57
CA GLU A 31 -9.38 -19.30 -10.89
C GLU A 31 -10.29 -19.07 -9.68
N GLU A 32 -11.53 -18.64 -9.91
CA GLU A 32 -12.48 -18.34 -8.84
C GLU A 32 -12.69 -19.51 -7.88
N ALA A 33 -12.94 -19.19 -6.61
CA ALA A 33 -13.15 -20.21 -5.59
C ALA A 33 -14.41 -21.04 -5.92
N SER A 34 -14.25 -22.36 -5.93
CA SER A 34 -15.36 -23.30 -6.22
C SER A 34 -16.25 -23.53 -5.00
N SER A 35 -15.80 -23.12 -3.81
CA SER A 35 -16.52 -23.24 -2.56
C SER A 35 -16.26 -22.05 -1.61
N ALA A 36 -17.18 -21.84 -0.66
CA ALA A 36 -17.00 -20.86 0.41
C ALA A 36 -15.77 -21.14 1.28
N HIS A 37 -15.37 -22.41 1.41
CA HIS A 37 -14.16 -22.78 2.15
C HIS A 37 -12.89 -22.31 1.44
N GLU A 38 -12.80 -22.51 0.11
CA GLU A 38 -11.69 -22.02 -0.70
C GLU A 38 -11.64 -20.50 -0.74
N ALA A 39 -12.79 -19.84 -0.83
CA ALA A 39 -12.87 -18.37 -0.77
C ALA A 39 -12.32 -17.83 0.56
N LYS A 40 -12.68 -18.48 1.68
CA LYS A 40 -12.16 -18.13 3.00
C LYS A 40 -10.65 -18.35 3.09
N GLN A 41 -10.14 -19.50 2.63
CA GLN A 41 -8.69 -19.76 2.63
C GLN A 41 -7.92 -18.74 1.80
N ARG A 42 -8.45 -18.35 0.63
CA ARG A 42 -7.86 -17.30 -0.22
C ARG A 42 -7.84 -15.96 0.51
N PHE A 43 -8.95 -15.59 1.14
CA PHE A 43 -9.04 -14.37 1.94
C PHE A 43 -8.03 -14.36 3.09
N ASP A 44 -7.90 -15.46 3.83
CA ASP A 44 -6.96 -15.57 4.95
C ASP A 44 -5.49 -15.45 4.47
N ARG A 45 -5.17 -16.04 3.31
CA ARG A 45 -3.84 -15.92 2.68
C ARG A 45 -3.54 -14.49 2.25
N ILE A 46 -4.43 -13.87 1.49
CA ILE A 46 -4.27 -12.48 1.02
C ILE A 46 -4.17 -11.54 2.21
N SER A 47 -5.00 -11.72 3.25
CA SER A 47 -4.95 -10.92 4.47
C SER A 47 -3.59 -11.05 5.17
N THR A 48 -3.05 -12.26 5.24
CA THR A 48 -1.72 -12.51 5.81
C THR A 48 -0.62 -11.81 5.01
N LEU A 49 -0.67 -11.91 3.68
CA LEU A 49 0.27 -11.23 2.79
C LEU A 49 0.19 -9.71 2.93
N MET A 50 -1.02 -9.16 3.02
CA MET A 50 -1.24 -7.72 3.25
C MET A 50 -0.68 -7.25 4.59
N MET A 51 -0.86 -8.01 5.66
CA MET A 51 -0.23 -7.70 6.96
C MET A 51 1.30 -7.72 6.87
N GLN A 52 1.87 -8.68 6.14
CA GLN A 52 3.30 -8.73 5.91
C GLN A 52 3.78 -7.54 5.07
N LEU A 53 3.06 -7.16 4.02
CA LEU A 53 3.37 -6.01 3.18
C LEU A 53 3.49 -4.73 4.04
N HIS A 54 2.48 -4.46 4.87
CA HIS A 54 2.48 -3.31 5.78
C HIS A 54 3.63 -3.35 6.81
N SER A 55 4.11 -4.54 7.19
CA SER A 55 5.23 -4.67 8.13
C SER A 55 6.57 -4.18 7.55
N TYR A 56 6.70 -4.13 6.21
CA TYR A 56 7.88 -3.56 5.53
C TYR A 56 7.77 -2.04 5.34
N GLY A 57 6.74 -1.41 5.89
CA GLY A 57 6.50 0.02 5.80
C GLY A 57 5.77 0.43 4.54
N TYR A 58 5.86 1.72 4.21
CA TYR A 58 5.10 2.31 3.12
C TYR A 58 5.86 2.25 1.78
N PRO A 59 5.16 2.18 0.63
CA PRO A 59 5.80 2.25 -0.69
C PRO A 59 6.42 3.64 -0.97
N PRO A 60 7.30 3.75 -1.98
CA PRO A 60 7.83 5.04 -2.43
C PRO A 60 6.71 6.04 -2.81
N GLU A 61 6.89 7.30 -2.43
CA GLU A 61 5.93 8.38 -2.74
C GLU A 61 5.63 8.49 -4.24
N GLU A 62 6.63 8.24 -5.10
CA GLU A 62 6.50 8.24 -6.55
C GLU A 62 5.50 7.19 -7.08
N LEU A 63 5.26 6.11 -6.34
CA LEU A 63 4.34 5.03 -6.74
C LEU A 63 2.93 5.18 -6.15
N VAL A 64 2.81 5.91 -5.03
CA VAL A 64 1.56 6.06 -4.26
C VAL A 64 0.60 7.04 -4.95
N GLY A 65 1.15 7.97 -5.73
CA GLY A 65 0.39 8.99 -6.45
C GLY A 65 0.10 10.24 -5.60
N GLU A 66 -0.57 11.21 -6.22
CA GLU A 66 -0.87 12.49 -5.59
C GLU A 66 -2.02 12.37 -4.58
N THR A 67 -1.83 12.92 -3.38
CA THR A 67 -2.89 13.07 -2.39
C THR A 67 -3.81 14.25 -2.75
N PRO A 68 -5.10 14.21 -2.35
CA PRO A 68 -6.01 15.33 -2.61
C PRO A 68 -5.50 16.65 -1.99
N PRO A 69 -5.89 17.83 -2.51
CA PRO A 69 -5.47 19.10 -1.96
C PRO A 69 -5.73 19.21 -0.44
N GLY A 70 -4.71 19.61 0.31
CA GLY A 70 -4.78 19.69 1.78
C GLY A 70 -4.47 18.39 2.52
N TRP A 71 -4.24 17.29 1.81
CA TRP A 71 -3.79 16.02 2.35
C TRP A 71 -2.34 15.74 1.93
N ILE A 72 -1.58 15.14 2.84
CA ILE A 72 -0.25 14.58 2.58
C ILE A 72 -0.22 13.15 3.09
N THR A 73 0.67 12.32 2.57
CA THR A 73 0.93 11.00 3.14
C THR A 73 2.04 11.10 4.17
N ASP A 74 1.82 10.57 5.36
CA ASP A 74 2.87 10.51 6.39
C ASP A 74 4.01 9.58 5.92
N PRO A 75 5.26 10.08 5.79
CA PRO A 75 6.39 9.26 5.34
C PRO A 75 6.75 8.11 6.28
N GLN A 76 6.36 8.19 7.56
CA GLN A 76 6.63 7.16 8.57
C GLN A 76 5.55 6.09 8.63
N THR A 77 4.28 6.48 8.49
CA THR A 77 3.15 5.58 8.70
C THR A 77 2.40 5.22 7.42
N GLY A 78 2.56 6.02 6.35
CA GLY A 78 1.84 5.86 5.10
C GLY A 78 0.38 6.30 5.15
N TYR A 79 -0.10 6.83 6.28
CA TYR A 79 -1.47 7.25 6.43
C TYR A 79 -1.68 8.68 5.94
N PRO A 80 -2.86 8.99 5.36
CA PRO A 80 -3.23 10.36 5.04
C PRO A 80 -3.24 11.22 6.30
N ARG A 81 -2.53 12.33 6.24
CA ARG A 81 -2.48 13.38 7.25
C ARG A 81 -2.96 14.69 6.63
N VAL A 82 -3.71 15.46 7.40
CA VAL A 82 -4.12 16.81 6.99
C VAL A 82 -2.91 17.75 7.08
N ASP A 83 -2.61 18.41 5.98
CA ASP A 83 -1.63 19.49 5.89
C ASP A 83 -2.32 20.86 6.01
N ASP A 84 -3.38 21.07 5.23
CA ASP A 84 -4.20 22.29 5.25
C ASP A 84 -5.67 21.92 5.46
N ILE A 85 -6.20 22.26 6.64
CA ILE A 85 -7.57 21.94 7.06
C ILE A 85 -8.61 22.55 6.09
N THR A 86 -8.34 23.74 5.55
CA THR A 86 -9.31 24.44 4.68
C THR A 86 -9.44 23.71 3.35
N LYS A 87 -8.29 23.41 2.73
CA LYS A 87 -8.25 22.67 1.45
C LYS A 87 -8.71 21.23 1.61
N ALA A 88 -8.34 20.59 2.73
CA ALA A 88 -8.76 19.23 3.03
C ALA A 88 -10.28 19.11 3.18
N ALA A 89 -10.92 20.10 3.80
CA ALA A 89 -12.37 20.17 3.94
C ALA A 89 -13.09 20.32 2.60
N GLU A 90 -12.54 21.11 1.68
CA GLU A 90 -13.08 21.27 0.31
C GLU A 90 -12.92 20.00 -0.54
N ALA A 91 -11.84 19.24 -0.31
CA ALA A 91 -11.56 17.99 -1.02
C ALA A 91 -12.37 16.79 -0.49
N CYS A 92 -12.91 16.86 0.74
CA CYS A 92 -13.61 15.75 1.37
C CYS A 92 -15.09 15.72 0.96
N SER A 93 -15.54 14.60 0.38
CA SER A 93 -16.95 14.41 -0.02
C SER A 93 -17.84 13.90 1.13
N LEU A 94 -17.27 13.62 2.30
CA LEU A 94 -17.99 13.24 3.51
C LEU A 94 -18.31 14.51 4.30
N MET A 95 -19.54 15.01 4.11
CA MET A 95 -20.17 16.02 4.97
C MET A 95 -20.87 15.33 6.14
#